data_AF-A0A2H1VTH5-F1
#
_entry.id   AF-A0A2H1VTH5-F1
#
_cell.length_a   1.000
_cell.length_b   1.000
_cell.length_c   1.000
_cell.angle_alpha   90.00
_cell.angle_beta   90.00
_cell.angle_gamma   90.00
#
_symmetry.space_group_name_H-M   'P 1'
#
loop_
_entity.id
_entity.type
_entity.pdbx_description
1 polymer ?
#
loop_
_entity_poly.entity_id
_entity_poly.type
_entity_poly.pdbx_seq_one_letter_code
_entity_poly.pdbx_strand_id
1 'polypeptide(L)'
;LVNYYQFKEDNPELFKDVFPLDLRKIGDAGVITVPPYRDQSGRRLLFYRIGCWNPKVIPVEDLFKATIMAMELGLLEQRSQILGGVAVFDLENIGTQHAWQITPAVASKIVKLMVSCFPLTTHAIHVINHSWLFDKIYNIFKPLLNATMRSRIYFHGHDYTSLHKHIHPEHLPERYGGKYPDYSYTIWLNSLKKNFSVAKEVISYGYKFREEEVDPEVVKQLKAEGFKLY
;
A
#
# COMPACT_ATOMS: atom_id res chain seq x y z
N LEU A 1 7.04 7.66 -15.52
CA LEU A 1 7.25 8.97 -14.85
C LEU A 1 6.14 9.97 -15.20
N VAL A 2 5.89 10.26 -16.49
CA VAL A 2 4.78 11.17 -16.93
C VAL A 2 3.44 10.80 -16.30
N ASN A 3 3.03 9.52 -16.40
CA ASN A 3 1.77 9.05 -15.82
C ASN A 3 1.68 9.25 -14.30
N TYR A 4 2.82 9.20 -13.59
CA TYR A 4 2.85 9.40 -12.14
C TYR A 4 2.61 10.86 -11.77
N TYR A 5 3.28 11.78 -12.46
CA TYR A 5 3.08 13.21 -12.25
C TYR A 5 1.68 13.65 -12.68
N GLN A 6 1.15 13.14 -13.79
CA GLN A 6 -0.24 13.39 -14.17
C GLN A 6 -1.20 12.87 -13.08
N PHE A 7 -0.94 11.70 -12.50
CA PHE A 7 -1.74 11.21 -11.38
C PHE A 7 -1.66 12.13 -10.16
N LYS A 8 -0.50 12.72 -9.87
CA LYS A 8 -0.35 13.74 -8.81
C LYS A 8 -1.17 14.99 -9.08
N GLU A 9 -1.11 15.50 -10.31
CA GLU A 9 -1.86 16.69 -10.75
C GLU A 9 -3.36 16.47 -10.75
N ASP A 10 -3.82 15.31 -11.21
CA ASP A 10 -5.23 14.94 -11.27
C ASP A 10 -5.85 14.73 -9.87
N ASN A 11 -5.03 14.46 -8.84
CA ASN A 11 -5.48 14.04 -7.50
C ASN A 11 -4.73 14.77 -6.38
N PRO A 12 -4.70 16.12 -6.36
CA PRO A 12 -3.90 16.90 -5.42
C PRO A 12 -4.27 16.62 -3.96
N GLU A 13 -5.51 16.21 -3.68
CA GLU A 13 -6.00 15.84 -2.35
C GLU A 13 -5.27 14.65 -1.72
N LEU A 14 -4.62 13.81 -2.54
CA LEU A 14 -3.85 12.65 -2.10
C LEU A 14 -2.39 12.98 -1.75
N PHE A 15 -1.92 14.18 -2.07
CA PHE A 15 -0.52 14.58 -1.91
C PHE A 15 -0.34 15.85 -1.08
N LYS A 16 -1.34 16.74 -1.07
CA LYS A 16 -1.28 18.00 -0.34
C LYS A 16 -1.52 17.78 1.16
N ASP A 17 -0.69 18.43 1.99
CA ASP A 17 -0.80 18.47 3.45
C ASP A 17 -0.91 17.08 4.09
N VAL A 18 -0.18 16.10 3.55
CA VAL A 18 -0.14 14.74 4.08
C VAL A 18 0.92 14.63 5.17
N PHE A 19 0.46 14.31 6.37
CA PHE A 19 1.29 13.97 7.53
C PHE A 19 1.38 12.45 7.64
N PRO A 20 2.54 11.83 7.35
CA PRO A 20 2.71 10.38 7.32
C PRO A 20 2.23 9.66 8.57
N LEU A 21 2.38 10.30 9.73
CA LEU A 21 2.08 9.70 11.03
C LEU A 21 0.57 9.69 11.36
N ASP A 22 -0.24 10.53 10.70
CA ASP A 22 -1.70 10.45 10.78
C ASP A 22 -2.26 9.19 10.12
N LEU A 23 -1.48 8.57 9.22
CA LEU A 23 -1.83 7.31 8.55
C LEU A 23 -1.60 6.09 9.46
N ARG A 24 -1.09 6.28 10.69
CA ARG A 24 -0.96 5.22 11.71
C ARG A 24 -2.27 4.47 11.93
N LYS A 25 -3.41 5.17 11.91
CA LYS A 25 -4.75 4.58 12.08
C LYS A 25 -5.05 3.43 11.12
N ILE A 26 -4.46 3.43 9.92
CA ILE A 26 -4.63 2.36 8.92
C ILE A 26 -3.88 1.11 9.35
N GLY A 27 -2.68 1.32 9.89
CA GLY A 27 -1.84 0.29 10.47
C GLY A 27 -2.41 -0.31 11.75
N ASP A 28 -2.92 0.54 12.64
CA ASP A 28 -3.57 0.12 13.89
C ASP A 28 -4.86 -0.65 13.61
N ALA A 29 -5.61 -0.27 12.56
CA ALA A 29 -6.75 -1.04 12.07
C ALA A 29 -6.35 -2.32 11.31
N GLY A 30 -5.06 -2.52 11.02
CA GLY A 30 -4.55 -3.72 10.36
C GLY A 30 -5.00 -3.86 8.90
N VAL A 31 -5.33 -2.75 8.24
CA VAL A 31 -5.84 -2.73 6.85
C VAL A 31 -4.72 -2.90 5.84
N ILE A 32 -3.59 -2.22 6.05
CA ILE A 32 -2.41 -2.30 5.18
C ILE A 32 -1.22 -2.77 6.02
N THR A 33 -0.47 -3.73 5.49
CA THR A 33 0.78 -4.20 6.11
C THR A 33 1.88 -4.30 5.06
N VAL A 34 3.06 -3.78 5.41
CA VAL A 34 4.31 -4.00 4.67
C VAL A 34 5.21 -4.88 5.54
N PRO A 35 5.32 -6.19 5.28
CA PRO A 35 6.19 -7.03 6.08
C PRO A 35 7.67 -6.70 5.82
N PRO A 36 8.56 -6.98 6.79
CA PRO A 36 9.99 -6.81 6.61
C PRO A 36 10.58 -7.83 5.63
N TYR A 37 9.94 -9.01 5.51
CA TYR A 37 10.32 -10.06 4.57
C TYR A 37 9.80 -9.80 3.15
N ARG A 38 10.23 -10.65 2.21
CA ARG A 38 10.00 -10.57 0.77
C ARG A 38 9.51 -11.92 0.26
N ASP A 39 9.02 -11.97 -0.98
CA ASP A 39 8.71 -13.25 -1.64
C ASP A 39 9.99 -14.04 -1.99
N GLN A 40 9.83 -15.25 -2.51
CA GLN A 40 10.94 -16.13 -2.92
C GLN A 40 11.83 -15.56 -4.03
N SER A 41 11.37 -14.53 -4.73
CA SER A 41 12.13 -13.82 -5.76
C SER A 41 12.73 -12.51 -5.24
N GLY A 42 12.58 -12.18 -3.95
CA GLY A 42 13.07 -10.93 -3.35
C GLY A 42 12.20 -9.70 -3.63
N ARG A 43 10.97 -9.88 -4.13
CA ARG A 43 10.03 -8.78 -4.40
C ARG A 43 9.38 -8.30 -3.10
N ARG A 44 9.05 -7.01 -3.03
CA ARG A 44 8.40 -6.43 -1.86
C ARG A 44 6.95 -6.89 -1.79
N LEU A 45 6.49 -7.31 -0.62
CA LEU A 45 5.10 -7.72 -0.40
C LEU A 45 4.29 -6.57 0.19
N LEU A 46 3.03 -6.45 -0.23
CA LEU A 46 2.07 -5.50 0.31
C LEU A 46 0.74 -6.21 0.56
N PHE A 47 0.29 -6.24 1.81
CA PHE A 47 -0.94 -6.92 2.20
C PHE A 47 -2.04 -5.91 2.48
N TYR A 48 -3.23 -6.20 1.97
CA TYR A 48 -4.45 -5.42 2.15
C TYR A 48 -5.54 -6.31 2.74
N ARG A 49 -5.95 -6.07 3.99
CA ARG A 49 -7.11 -6.74 4.61
C ARG A 49 -8.29 -5.80 4.60
N ILE A 50 -9.09 -5.88 3.54
CA ILE A 50 -10.12 -4.88 3.27
C ILE A 50 -11.28 -4.99 4.27
N GLY A 51 -11.60 -6.19 4.78
CA GLY A 51 -12.63 -6.34 5.81
C GLY A 51 -12.27 -5.72 7.17
N CYS A 52 -11.01 -5.38 7.42
CA CYS A 52 -10.59 -4.66 8.62
C CYS A 52 -10.83 -3.15 8.52
N TRP A 53 -11.13 -2.65 7.32
CA TRP A 53 -11.36 -1.23 7.09
C TRP A 53 -12.76 -0.84 7.57
N ASN A 54 -12.88 0.25 8.33
CA ASN A 54 -14.16 0.88 8.63
C ASN A 54 -14.33 2.16 7.81
N PRO A 55 -15.12 2.16 6.71
CA PRO A 55 -15.28 3.33 5.85
C PRO A 55 -15.91 4.56 6.52
N LYS A 56 -16.57 4.38 7.68
CA LYS A 56 -17.15 5.50 8.44
C LYS A 56 -16.11 6.26 9.26
N VAL A 57 -14.96 5.63 9.54
CA VAL A 57 -13.91 6.18 10.40
C VAL A 57 -12.68 6.55 9.60
N ILE A 58 -12.31 5.73 8.62
CA ILE A 58 -11.15 5.94 7.75
C ILE A 58 -11.68 6.21 6.34
N PRO A 59 -11.54 7.44 5.81
CA PRO A 59 -11.86 7.75 4.42
C PRO A 59 -11.06 6.91 3.43
N VAL A 60 -11.60 6.65 2.24
CA VAL A 60 -10.90 5.89 1.20
C VAL A 60 -9.63 6.61 0.73
N GLU A 61 -9.63 7.93 0.78
CA GLU A 61 -8.49 8.81 0.49
C GLU A 61 -7.29 8.50 1.38
N ASP A 62 -7.52 8.13 2.64
CA ASP A 62 -6.43 7.80 3.55
C ASP A 62 -5.80 6.45 3.20
N LEU A 63 -6.58 5.49 2.69
CA LEU A 63 -6.03 4.24 2.15
C LEU A 63 -5.16 4.49 0.90
N PHE A 64 -5.57 5.42 0.04
CA PHE A 64 -4.77 5.85 -1.09
C PHE A 64 -3.48 6.52 -0.64
N LYS A 65 -3.54 7.48 0.29
CA LYS A 65 -2.36 8.16 0.86
C LYS A 65 -1.37 7.16 1.45
N ALA A 66 -1.84 6.19 2.24
CA ALA A 66 -0.98 5.17 2.81
C ALA A 66 -0.38 4.23 1.77
N THR A 67 -1.16 3.84 0.75
CA THR A 67 -0.65 3.03 -0.35
C THR A 67 0.44 3.75 -1.13
N ILE A 68 0.19 5.00 -1.53
CA ILE A 68 1.14 5.85 -2.25
C ILE A 68 2.42 6.00 -1.44
N MET A 69 2.30 6.36 -0.16
CA MET A 69 3.43 6.53 0.74
C MET A 69 4.24 5.22 0.89
N ALA A 70 3.57 4.08 1.10
CA ALA A 70 4.25 2.79 1.19
C ALA A 70 5.00 2.44 -0.09
N MET A 71 4.42 2.74 -1.26
CA MET A 71 5.07 2.53 -2.55
C MET A 71 6.23 3.50 -2.80
N GLU A 72 6.11 4.78 -2.42
CA GLU A 72 7.19 5.79 -2.56
C GLU A 72 8.37 5.46 -1.64
N LEU A 73 8.11 5.03 -0.41
CA LEU A 73 9.16 4.50 0.48
C LEU A 73 9.80 3.23 -0.09
N GLY A 74 9.01 2.37 -0.73
CA GLY A 74 9.51 1.20 -1.44
C GLY A 74 10.51 1.54 -2.55
N LEU A 75 10.41 2.72 -3.17
CA LEU A 75 11.36 3.19 -4.17
C LEU A 75 12.73 3.52 -3.58
N LEU A 76 12.85 3.77 -2.27
CA LEU A 76 14.16 3.98 -1.64
C LEU A 76 15.00 2.69 -1.62
N GLU A 77 14.38 1.54 -1.86
CA GLU A 77 15.04 0.25 -1.86
C GLU A 77 15.46 -0.15 -3.29
N GLN A 78 16.75 -0.13 -3.59
CA GLN A 78 17.29 -0.51 -4.90
C GLN A 78 16.77 -1.89 -5.37
N ARG A 79 16.67 -2.85 -4.44
CA ARG A 79 16.10 -4.18 -4.75
C ARG A 79 14.66 -4.09 -5.24
N SER A 80 13.83 -3.24 -4.63
CA SER A 80 12.43 -3.06 -5.02
C SER A 80 12.29 -2.27 -6.32
N GLN A 81 13.21 -1.35 -6.64
CA GLN A 81 13.27 -0.70 -7.95
C GLN A 81 13.49 -1.71 -9.09
N ILE A 82 14.34 -2.72 -8.86
CA ILE A 82 14.69 -3.74 -9.86
C ILE A 82 13.62 -4.85 -9.92
N LEU A 83 13.25 -5.41 -8.77
CA LEU A 83 12.42 -6.62 -8.70
C LEU A 83 10.91 -6.30 -8.60
N GLY A 84 10.56 -5.08 -8.22
CA GLY A 84 9.18 -4.66 -8.03
C GLY A 84 8.54 -5.26 -6.78
N GLY A 85 7.21 -5.42 -6.86
CA GLY A 85 6.40 -5.86 -5.73
C GLY A 85 5.22 -6.75 -6.12
N VAL A 86 4.68 -7.43 -5.11
CA VAL A 86 3.50 -8.28 -5.18
C VAL A 86 2.51 -7.81 -4.13
N ALA A 87 1.26 -7.64 -4.53
CA ALA A 87 0.18 -7.24 -3.63
C ALA A 87 -0.74 -8.44 -3.35
N VAL A 88 -1.18 -8.56 -2.10
CA VAL A 88 -2.16 -9.56 -1.67
C VAL A 88 -3.35 -8.85 -1.04
N PHE A 89 -4.50 -8.95 -1.69
CA PHE A 89 -5.78 -8.46 -1.20
C PHE A 89 -6.54 -9.61 -0.56
N ASP A 90 -6.64 -9.55 0.75
CA ASP A 90 -7.57 -10.35 1.52
C ASP A 90 -8.91 -9.62 1.64
N LEU A 91 -9.93 -10.25 1.07
CA LEU A 91 -11.29 -9.75 1.02
C LEU A 91 -12.20 -10.47 2.02
N GLU A 92 -11.64 -11.18 3.00
CA GLU A 92 -12.40 -11.71 4.12
C GLU A 92 -13.17 -10.57 4.82
N ASN A 93 -14.42 -10.83 5.20
CA ASN A 93 -15.32 -9.86 5.87
C ASN A 93 -15.65 -8.58 5.08
N ILE A 94 -15.44 -8.55 3.75
CA ILE A 94 -16.03 -7.46 2.96
C ILE A 94 -17.56 -7.51 2.99
N GLY A 95 -18.17 -6.35 2.82
CA GLY A 95 -19.61 -6.14 2.98
C GLY A 95 -20.05 -4.96 2.14
N THR A 96 -21.35 -4.71 2.08
CA THR A 96 -21.93 -3.66 1.22
C THR A 96 -21.34 -2.29 1.51
N GLN A 97 -21.05 -1.97 2.77
CA GLN A 97 -20.40 -0.71 3.17
C GLN A 97 -19.06 -0.46 2.45
N HIS A 98 -18.28 -1.52 2.18
CA HIS A 98 -17.04 -1.43 1.43
C HIS A 98 -17.31 -1.28 -0.07
N ALA A 99 -18.26 -2.06 -0.59
CA ALA A 99 -18.66 -2.00 -2.00
C ALA A 99 -19.17 -0.60 -2.41
N TRP A 100 -19.92 0.08 -1.54
CA TRP A 100 -20.40 1.45 -1.77
C TRP A 100 -19.27 2.48 -1.95
N GLN A 101 -18.08 2.22 -1.43
CA GLN A 101 -16.92 3.11 -1.61
C GLN A 101 -16.26 2.91 -2.98
N ILE A 102 -16.47 1.77 -3.64
CA ILE A 102 -15.85 1.45 -4.93
C ILE A 102 -16.66 2.06 -6.07
N THR A 103 -16.59 3.39 -6.19
CA THR A 103 -17.12 4.11 -7.36
C THR A 103 -16.21 3.91 -8.57
N PRO A 104 -16.67 4.19 -9.81
CA PRO A 104 -15.81 4.15 -10.99
C PRO A 104 -14.55 5.03 -10.86
N ALA A 105 -14.65 6.18 -10.19
CA ALA A 105 -13.51 7.06 -9.93
C ALA A 105 -12.49 6.42 -8.98
N VAL A 106 -12.96 5.80 -7.89
CA VAL A 106 -12.11 5.06 -6.94
C VAL A 106 -11.48 3.84 -7.61
N ALA A 107 -12.23 3.07 -8.38
CA ALA A 107 -11.71 1.92 -9.14
C ALA A 107 -10.63 2.35 -10.15
N SER A 108 -10.85 3.47 -10.85
CA SER A 108 -9.86 4.06 -11.76
C SER A 108 -8.57 4.44 -11.04
N LYS A 109 -8.65 5.09 -9.87
CA LYS A 109 -7.48 5.41 -9.04
C LYS A 109 -6.71 4.16 -8.62
N ILE A 110 -7.41 3.10 -8.16
CA ILE A 110 -6.79 1.83 -7.77
C ILE A 110 -6.05 1.20 -8.96
N VAL A 111 -6.70 1.07 -10.13
CA VAL A 111 -6.07 0.49 -11.32
C VAL A 111 -4.86 1.32 -11.76
N LYS A 112 -4.97 2.65 -11.71
CA LYS A 112 -3.88 3.54 -12.06
C LYS A 112 -2.65 3.27 -11.18
N LEU A 113 -2.82 3.32 -9.86
CA LEU A 113 -1.75 3.09 -8.88
C LEU A 113 -1.14 1.70 -8.99
N MET A 114 -1.98 0.67 -9.06
CA MET A 114 -1.52 -0.70 -8.99
C MET A 114 -0.81 -1.16 -10.27
N VAL A 115 -1.11 -0.58 -11.44
CA VAL A 115 -0.66 -1.19 -12.70
C VAL A 115 -0.17 -0.24 -13.79
N SER A 116 -0.39 1.09 -13.72
CA SER A 116 -0.08 1.97 -14.87
C SER A 116 0.66 3.27 -14.58
N CYS A 117 0.56 3.85 -13.38
CA CYS A 117 1.15 5.16 -13.10
C CYS A 117 2.36 5.11 -12.18
N PHE A 118 2.42 4.19 -11.21
CA PHE A 118 3.49 4.18 -10.23
C PHE A 118 4.81 3.68 -10.82
N PRO A 119 5.97 4.30 -10.53
CA PRO A 119 7.28 3.91 -11.09
C PRO A 119 7.88 2.66 -10.42
N LEU A 120 7.04 1.69 -10.04
CA LEU A 120 7.44 0.41 -9.46
C LEU A 120 6.69 -0.70 -10.20
N THR A 121 7.39 -1.78 -10.54
CA THR A 121 6.76 -2.89 -11.27
C THR A 121 5.90 -3.72 -10.34
N THR A 122 4.58 -3.70 -10.54
CA THR A 122 3.68 -4.67 -9.92
C THR A 122 3.75 -5.98 -10.69
N HIS A 123 4.34 -7.00 -10.06
CA HIS A 123 4.55 -8.32 -10.67
C HIS A 123 3.26 -9.15 -10.64
N ALA A 124 2.58 -9.18 -9.49
CA ALA A 124 1.36 -9.93 -9.31
C ALA A 124 0.46 -9.26 -8.27
N ILE A 125 -0.85 -9.46 -8.44
CA ILE A 125 -1.90 -9.08 -7.49
C ILE A 125 -2.68 -10.36 -7.19
N HIS A 126 -2.65 -10.80 -5.94
CA HIS A 126 -3.38 -11.97 -5.48
C HIS A 126 -4.61 -11.55 -4.71
N VAL A 127 -5.77 -12.13 -5.03
CA VAL A 127 -7.05 -11.85 -4.36
C VAL A 127 -7.54 -13.14 -3.69
N ILE A 128 -7.61 -13.11 -2.37
CA ILE A 128 -7.97 -14.25 -1.50
C ILE A 128 -9.22 -13.91 -0.67
N ASN A 129 -9.89 -14.95 -0.17
CA ASN A 129 -11.11 -14.88 0.65
C ASN A 129 -12.21 -14.00 0.07
N HIS A 130 -12.32 -13.93 -1.26
CA HIS A 130 -13.35 -13.16 -1.91
C HIS A 130 -14.69 -13.90 -1.85
N SER A 131 -15.77 -13.16 -1.56
CA SER A 131 -17.15 -13.65 -1.53
C SER A 131 -17.88 -13.36 -2.85
N TRP A 132 -19.14 -13.80 -2.97
CA TRP A 132 -20.00 -13.46 -4.12
C TRP A 132 -20.14 -11.94 -4.34
N LEU A 133 -19.94 -11.12 -3.30
CA LEU A 133 -19.96 -9.66 -3.43
C LEU A 133 -18.82 -9.14 -4.32
N PHE A 134 -17.71 -9.87 -4.39
CA PHE A 134 -16.57 -9.51 -5.21
C PHE A 134 -16.92 -9.46 -6.69
N ASP A 135 -17.79 -10.34 -7.21
CA ASP A 135 -18.15 -10.33 -8.63
C ASP A 135 -18.78 -9.00 -9.06
N LYS A 136 -19.59 -8.39 -8.18
CA LYS A 136 -20.19 -7.07 -8.42
C LYS A 136 -19.13 -5.98 -8.45
N ILE A 137 -18.21 -6.01 -7.49
CA ILE A 137 -17.09 -5.05 -7.41
C ILE A 137 -16.17 -5.21 -8.64
N TYR A 138 -15.84 -6.44 -9.01
CA TYR A 138 -14.95 -6.75 -10.12
C TYR A 138 -15.50 -6.30 -11.47
N ASN A 139 -16.82 -6.31 -11.67
CA ASN A 139 -17.43 -5.77 -12.89
C ASN A 139 -17.17 -4.27 -13.08
N ILE A 140 -16.90 -3.51 -12.00
CA ILE A 140 -16.47 -2.10 -12.08
C ILE A 140 -15.02 -2.01 -12.53
N PHE A 141 -14.15 -2.91 -12.05
CA PHE A 141 -12.74 -2.96 -12.41
C PHE A 141 -12.51 -3.46 -13.84
N LYS A 142 -13.25 -4.48 -14.27
CA LYS A 142 -13.08 -5.19 -15.54
C LYS A 142 -12.91 -4.27 -16.77
N PRO A 143 -13.75 -3.24 -17.02
CA PRO A 143 -13.57 -2.36 -18.18
C PRO A 143 -12.29 -1.51 -18.13
N LEU A 144 -11.70 -1.30 -16.95
CA LEU A 144 -10.48 -0.52 -16.76
C LEU A 144 -9.20 -1.34 -16.97
N LEU A 145 -9.31 -2.67 -16.96
CA LEU A 145 -8.17 -3.59 -17.02
C LEU A 145 -7.93 -4.08 -18.46
N ASN A 146 -6.76 -3.74 -19.03
CA ASN A 146 -6.30 -4.32 -20.29
C ASN A 146 -5.76 -5.76 -20.10
N ALA A 147 -5.45 -6.46 -21.20
CA ALA A 147 -5.01 -7.85 -21.16
C ALA A 147 -3.75 -8.07 -20.28
N THR A 148 -2.75 -7.18 -20.39
CA THR A 148 -1.52 -7.23 -19.59
C THR A 148 -1.79 -7.00 -18.11
N MET A 149 -2.73 -6.13 -17.76
CA MET A 149 -3.11 -5.93 -16.36
C MET A 149 -3.81 -7.16 -15.80
N ARG A 150 -4.77 -7.72 -16.56
CA ARG A 150 -5.52 -8.92 -16.15
C ARG A 150 -4.62 -10.13 -15.96
N SER A 151 -3.59 -10.30 -16.80
CA SER A 151 -2.63 -11.41 -16.68
C SER A 151 -1.77 -11.36 -15.40
N ARG A 152 -1.84 -10.27 -14.63
CA ARG A 152 -1.13 -10.12 -13.35
C ARG A 152 -2.04 -10.30 -12.14
N ILE A 153 -3.34 -10.51 -12.34
CA ILE A 153 -4.32 -10.65 -11.24
C ILE A 153 -4.74 -12.10 -11.12
N TYR A 154 -4.59 -12.66 -9.92
CA TYR A 154 -4.88 -14.04 -9.61
C TYR A 154 -5.96 -14.12 -8.53
N PHE A 155 -6.99 -14.93 -8.78
CA PHE A 155 -8.11 -15.14 -7.87
C PHE A 155 -7.99 -16.53 -7.25
N HIS A 156 -7.92 -16.60 -5.92
CA HIS A 156 -7.68 -17.84 -5.19
C HIS A 156 -8.90 -18.34 -4.40
N GLY A 157 -9.90 -17.47 -4.19
CA GLY A 157 -11.03 -17.79 -3.31
C GLY A 157 -10.51 -18.09 -1.91
N HIS A 158 -11.01 -19.16 -1.30
CA HIS A 158 -10.55 -19.65 0.01
C HIS A 158 -9.48 -20.76 -0.10
N ASP A 159 -8.97 -21.03 -1.30
CA ASP A 159 -7.93 -22.05 -1.52
C ASP A 159 -6.52 -21.42 -1.45
N TYR A 160 -5.91 -21.49 -0.27
CA TYR A 160 -4.53 -21.02 -0.10
C TYR A 160 -3.49 -21.89 -0.81
N THR A 161 -3.80 -23.14 -1.16
CA THR A 161 -2.86 -23.95 -1.95
C THR A 161 -2.66 -23.36 -3.34
N SER A 162 -3.68 -22.70 -3.90
CA SER A 162 -3.57 -21.91 -5.12
C SER A 162 -2.65 -20.71 -4.93
N LEU A 163 -2.77 -19.96 -3.83
CA LEU A 163 -1.84 -18.87 -3.50
C LEU A 163 -0.41 -19.37 -3.35
N HIS A 164 -0.21 -20.53 -2.72
CA HIS A 164 1.10 -21.13 -2.45
C HIS A 164 1.88 -21.51 -3.71
N LYS A 165 1.19 -21.71 -4.85
CA LYS A 165 1.83 -21.89 -6.16
C LYS A 165 2.53 -20.63 -6.66
N HIS A 166 2.16 -19.46 -6.13
CA HIS A 166 2.71 -18.17 -6.53
C HIS A 166 3.62 -17.54 -5.46
N ILE A 167 3.31 -17.72 -4.18
CA ILE A 167 4.12 -17.24 -3.06
C ILE A 167 4.33 -18.40 -2.11
N HIS A 168 5.57 -18.87 -1.92
CA HIS A 168 5.79 -20.04 -1.07
C HIS A 168 5.36 -19.75 0.38
N PRO A 169 4.82 -20.75 1.11
CA PRO A 169 4.40 -20.58 2.51
C PRO A 169 5.45 -19.95 3.43
N GLU A 170 6.74 -20.20 3.18
CA GLU A 170 7.84 -19.62 3.95
C GLU A 170 7.93 -18.10 3.86
N HIS A 171 7.26 -17.48 2.88
CA HIS A 171 7.20 -16.04 2.66
C HIS A 171 5.81 -15.45 2.96
N LEU A 172 4.96 -16.19 3.68
CA LEU A 172 3.61 -15.77 4.04
C LEU A 172 3.41 -15.73 5.55
N PRO A 173 2.48 -14.89 6.03
CA PRO A 173 1.95 -14.99 7.38
C PRO A 173 1.28 -16.34 7.66
N GLU A 174 1.30 -16.77 8.92
CA GLU A 174 0.61 -17.98 9.42
C GLU A 174 -0.87 -18.02 9.02
N ARG A 175 -1.55 -16.86 9.01
CA ARG A 175 -2.97 -16.76 8.64
C ARG A 175 -3.27 -17.16 7.20
N TYR A 176 -2.27 -17.13 6.32
CA TYR A 176 -2.37 -17.60 4.93
C TYR A 176 -1.64 -18.92 4.72
N GLY A 177 -1.47 -19.72 5.79
CA GLY A 177 -0.79 -21.01 5.78
C GLY A 177 0.73 -20.92 5.71
N GLY A 178 1.31 -19.78 6.09
CA GLY A 178 2.76 -19.55 6.09
C GLY A 178 3.43 -19.76 7.45
N LYS A 179 4.62 -19.15 7.62
CA LYS A 179 5.48 -19.29 8.82
C LYS A 179 5.70 -17.98 9.59
N TYR A 180 5.37 -16.83 9.01
CA TYR A 180 5.64 -15.55 9.64
C TYR A 180 4.47 -15.10 10.53
N PRO A 181 4.72 -14.40 11.65
CA PRO A 181 3.65 -13.72 12.36
C PRO A 181 3.11 -12.56 11.52
N ASP A 182 1.93 -12.07 11.90
CA ASP A 182 1.43 -10.79 11.39
C ASP A 182 2.32 -9.64 11.89
N TYR A 183 2.79 -8.80 10.98
CA TYR A 183 3.59 -7.61 11.31
C TYR A 183 2.72 -6.37 11.33
N SER A 184 2.93 -5.50 12.33
CA SER A 184 2.26 -4.21 12.39
C SER A 184 2.90 -3.23 11.40
N TYR A 185 2.06 -2.51 10.66
CA TYR A 185 2.45 -1.36 9.83
C TYR A 185 3.19 -0.27 10.61
N THR A 186 2.93 -0.15 11.92
CA THR A 186 3.53 0.87 12.79
C THR A 186 5.05 0.77 12.89
N ILE A 187 5.62 -0.41 12.63
CA ILE A 187 7.08 -0.62 12.61
C ILE A 187 7.73 0.32 11.58
N TRP A 188 7.14 0.44 10.39
CA TRP A 188 7.65 1.34 9.34
C TRP A 188 7.50 2.80 9.74
N LEU A 189 6.35 3.20 10.27
CA LEU A 189 6.14 4.56 10.74
C LEU A 189 7.12 4.97 11.83
N ASN A 190 7.43 4.05 12.75
CA ASN A 190 8.44 4.28 13.80
C ASN A 190 9.85 4.41 13.23
N SER A 191 10.16 3.72 12.13
CA SER A 191 11.44 3.88 11.43
C SER A 191 11.59 5.29 10.84
N LEU A 192 10.52 5.86 10.28
CA LEU A 192 10.52 7.23 9.73
C LEU A 192 10.89 8.28 10.78
N LYS A 193 10.37 8.12 12.00
CA LYS A 193 10.63 9.05 13.11
C LYS A 193 12.10 9.12 13.52
N LYS A 194 12.83 8.02 13.34
CA LYS A 194 14.18 7.83 13.88
C LYS A 194 15.28 7.82 12.82
N ASN A 195 14.91 7.77 11.54
CA ASN A 195 15.85 7.65 10.44
C ASN A 195 15.93 8.97 9.67
N PHE A 196 17.01 9.72 9.90
CA PHE A 196 17.26 11.01 9.24
C PHE A 196 17.21 10.92 7.71
N SER A 197 17.90 9.95 7.11
CA SER A 197 17.94 9.80 5.64
C SER A 197 16.56 9.57 5.06
N VAL A 198 15.75 8.72 5.71
CA VAL A 198 14.39 8.44 5.23
C VAL A 198 13.47 9.64 5.48
N ALA A 199 13.55 10.30 6.63
CA ALA A 199 12.75 11.49 6.93
C ALA A 199 13.03 12.62 5.93
N LYS A 200 14.30 12.81 5.55
CA LYS A 200 14.73 13.75 4.51
C LYS A 200 14.08 13.45 3.16
N GLU A 201 14.14 12.21 2.70
CA GLU A 201 13.52 11.79 1.43
C GLU A 201 11.99 12.00 1.46
N VAL A 202 11.35 11.64 2.57
CA VAL A 202 9.90 11.83 2.75
C VAL A 202 9.52 13.31 2.67
N ILE A 203 10.26 14.22 3.30
CA ILE A 203 10.01 15.66 3.18
C ILE A 203 10.25 16.14 1.74
N SER A 204 11.28 15.61 1.05
CA SER A 204 11.56 15.96 -0.35
C SER A 204 10.43 15.58 -1.31
N TYR A 205 9.65 14.55 -0.98
CA TYR A 205 8.46 14.14 -1.74
C TYR A 205 7.22 15.02 -1.48
N GLY A 206 7.31 15.96 -0.53
CA GLY A 206 6.25 16.92 -0.20
C GLY A 206 5.45 16.58 1.06
N TYR A 207 5.80 15.48 1.75
CA TYR A 207 5.18 15.12 3.03
C TYR A 207 5.63 16.04 4.15
N LYS A 208 4.81 16.12 5.20
CA LYS A 208 5.04 17.01 6.34
C LYS A 208 5.16 16.22 7.63
N PHE A 209 6.08 16.65 8.49
CA PHE A 209 6.17 16.17 9.87
C PHE A 209 5.87 17.31 10.82
N ARG A 210 5.18 17.00 11.91
CA ARG A 210 5.15 17.88 13.08
C ARG A 210 6.41 17.63 13.91
N GLU A 211 7.00 18.69 14.45
CA GLU A 211 8.29 18.59 15.16
C GLU A 211 8.24 17.61 16.34
N GLU A 212 7.16 17.62 17.11
CA GLU A 212 6.98 16.77 18.29
C GLU A 212 6.87 15.27 17.96
N GLU A 213 6.72 14.91 16.69
CA GLU A 213 6.52 13.54 16.27
C GLU A 213 7.82 12.82 15.88
N VAL A 214 8.87 13.59 15.59
CA VAL A 214 10.16 13.13 15.07
C VAL A 214 11.18 13.13 16.20
N ASP A 215 12.13 12.21 16.15
CA ASP A 215 13.20 12.15 17.14
C ASP A 215 13.95 13.50 17.22
N PRO A 216 14.21 14.07 18.41
CA PRO A 216 14.82 15.38 18.54
C PRO A 216 16.17 15.52 17.83
N GLU A 217 16.96 14.46 17.75
CA GLU A 217 18.24 14.48 17.04
C GLU A 217 18.03 14.53 15.52
N VAL A 218 17.02 13.82 15.01
CA VAL A 218 16.62 13.88 13.60
C VAL A 218 16.08 15.28 13.26
N VAL A 219 15.27 15.89 14.13
CA VAL A 219 14.79 17.28 13.95
C VAL A 219 15.96 18.25 13.84
N LYS A 220 16.94 18.13 14.72
CA LYS A 220 18.15 18.98 14.71
C LYS A 220 18.90 18.85 13.39
N GLN A 221 19.11 17.63 12.90
CA GLN A 221 19.80 17.36 11.64
C GLN A 221 19.01 17.92 10.43
N LEU A 222 17.70 17.71 10.40
CA LEU A 222 16.81 18.23 9.33
C LEU A 222 16.86 19.76 9.26
N LYS A 223 16.78 20.44 10.40
CA LYS A 223 16.87 21.91 10.47
C LYS A 223 18.26 22.41 10.06
N ALA A 224 19.32 21.70 10.42
CA ALA A 224 20.69 22.05 10.01
C ALA A 224 20.87 22.00 8.49
N GLU A 225 20.15 21.12 7.79
CA GLU A 225 20.11 21.05 6.32
C GLU A 225 19.03 21.94 5.68
N GLY A 226 18.33 22.77 6.46
CA GLY A 226 17.34 23.73 5.95
C GLY A 226 15.96 23.15 5.67
N PHE A 227 15.66 21.93 6.10
CA PHE A 227 14.32 21.36 6.00
C PHE A 227 13.35 22.00 6.99
N LYS A 228 12.13 22.26 6.53
CA LYS A 228 11.05 22.80 7.35
C LYS A 228 10.18 21.67 7.91
N LEU A 229 10.02 21.67 9.23
CA LEU A 229 8.97 20.93 9.94
C LEU A 229 7.84 21.90 10.33
N TYR A 230 6.70 21.35 10.73
CA TYR A 230 5.46 22.10 10.98
C TYR A 230 5.06 22.10 12.45
#